data_AF-A0AAW6JJB3-F1
#
_entry.id   AF-A0AAW6JJB3-F1
#
_cell.length_a   1.000
_cell.length_b   1.000
_cell.length_c   1.000
_cell.angle_alpha   90.00
_cell.angle_beta   90.00
_cell.angle_gamma   90.00
#
_symmetry.space_group_name_H-M   'P 1'
#
loop_
_entity.id
_entity.type
_entity.pdbx_description
1 polymer ?
#
loop_
_entity_poly.entity_id
_entity_poly.type
_entity_poly.pdbx_seq_one_letter_code
_entity_poly.pdbx_strand_id
1 'polypeptide(L)'
;MEKIPDEALVVRGGRNRPEDIQMGIGTHPSGITGISVQCEVGLSIEELVKVIPHGQIGVTTVGEVRKAGGDVIRTSGRGYHATLTGLTSEEISNLLTPTIPKPKP
;
A
#
# COMPACT_ATOMS: atom_id res chain seq x y z
N MET A 1 -4.50 18.41 -6.13
CA MET A 1 -3.93 17.27 -5.40
C MET A 1 -2.59 16.95 -6.03
N GLU A 2 -1.53 16.96 -5.25
CA GLU A 2 -0.20 16.60 -5.73
C GLU A 2 -0.16 15.09 -6.01
N LYS A 3 0.25 14.73 -7.23
CA LYS A 3 0.31 13.33 -7.67
C LYS A 3 1.56 12.69 -7.05
N ILE A 4 1.40 11.56 -6.37
CA ILE A 4 2.54 10.83 -5.81
C ILE A 4 3.43 10.34 -6.96
N PRO A 5 4.76 10.56 -6.93
CA PRO A 5 5.70 10.08 -7.96
C PRO A 5 5.66 8.57 -8.14
N ASP A 6 5.99 8.08 -9.34
CA ASP A 6 5.92 6.64 -9.68
C ASP A 6 6.96 5.80 -8.92
N GLU A 7 8.10 6.42 -8.59
CA GLU A 7 9.18 5.82 -7.82
C GLU A 7 8.88 5.68 -6.32
N ALA A 8 7.80 6.29 -5.83
CA ALA A 8 7.42 6.21 -4.42
C ALA A 8 7.12 4.75 -4.04
N LEU A 9 7.68 4.31 -2.92
CA LEU A 9 7.42 2.99 -2.38
C LEU A 9 5.97 2.90 -1.90
N VAL A 10 5.37 1.73 -2.04
CA VAL A 10 4.04 1.39 -1.52
C VAL A 10 4.19 0.16 -0.66
N VAL A 11 3.87 0.30 0.63
CA VAL A 11 4.07 -0.76 1.63
C VAL A 11 2.77 -1.07 2.33
N ARG A 12 2.43 -2.36 2.39
CA ARG A 12 1.26 -2.84 3.15
C ARG A 12 1.65 -3.95 4.09
N GLY A 13 1.18 -3.86 5.33
CA GLY A 13 1.34 -4.94 6.31
C GLY A 13 0.31 -6.05 6.14
N GLY A 14 0.74 -7.26 6.45
CA GLY A 14 -0.08 -8.48 6.36
C GLY A 14 0.55 -9.50 5.41
N ARG A 15 -0.15 -10.61 5.19
CA ARG A 15 0.25 -11.64 4.21
C ARG A 15 -0.16 -11.28 2.79
N ASN A 16 -1.00 -10.25 2.62
CA ASN A 16 -1.49 -9.72 1.35
C ASN A 16 -2.05 -10.81 0.41
N ARG A 17 -2.71 -11.83 0.96
CA ARG A 17 -3.46 -12.81 0.17
C ARG A 17 -4.73 -12.17 -0.40
N PRO A 18 -5.28 -12.64 -1.54
CA PRO A 18 -6.47 -12.03 -2.13
C PRO A 18 -7.62 -11.88 -1.12
N GLU A 19 -7.87 -12.89 -0.29
CA GLU A 19 -8.91 -12.85 0.75
C GLU A 19 -8.64 -11.78 1.83
N ASP A 20 -7.38 -11.61 2.26
CA ASP A 20 -6.99 -10.60 3.24
C ASP A 20 -7.12 -9.18 2.66
N ILE A 21 -6.80 -9.03 1.37
CA ILE A 21 -6.96 -7.78 0.64
C ILE A 21 -8.45 -7.46 0.49
N GLN A 22 -9.26 -8.42 0.06
CA GLN A 22 -10.70 -8.25 -0.12
C GLN A 22 -11.40 -7.83 1.17
N MET A 23 -11.03 -8.43 2.32
CA MET A 23 -11.54 -8.03 3.64
C MET A 23 -11.04 -6.64 4.07
N GLY A 24 -9.88 -6.21 3.57
CA GLY A 24 -9.27 -4.92 3.88
C GLY A 24 -9.69 -3.76 2.97
N ILE A 25 -10.39 -4.05 1.86
CA ILE A 25 -10.93 -3.02 0.97
C ILE A 25 -12.09 -2.31 1.67
N GLY A 26 -12.03 -0.99 1.69
CA GLY A 26 -13.09 -0.15 2.23
C GLY A 26 -13.03 1.27 1.68
N THR A 27 -14.07 2.05 1.96
CA THR A 27 -14.11 3.46 1.57
C THR A 27 -13.53 4.32 2.69
N HIS A 28 -12.39 4.96 2.39
CA HIS A 28 -11.77 5.92 3.28
C HIS A 28 -12.69 7.16 3.47
N PRO A 29 -12.70 7.86 4.62
CA PRO A 29 -13.54 9.05 4.85
C PRO A 29 -13.39 10.17 3.81
N SER A 30 -12.30 10.20 3.05
CA SER A 30 -12.11 11.11 1.90
C SER A 30 -12.85 10.67 0.63
N GLY A 31 -13.65 9.60 0.68
CA GLY A 31 -14.43 9.06 -0.42
C GLY A 31 -13.68 8.09 -1.35
N ILE A 32 -12.43 7.75 -1.06
CA ILE A 32 -11.63 6.84 -1.91
C ILE A 32 -11.81 5.40 -1.44
N THR A 33 -12.34 4.54 -2.31
CA THR A 33 -12.46 3.10 -2.06
C THR A 33 -11.20 2.37 -2.48
N GLY A 34 -10.66 1.54 -1.60
CA GLY A 34 -9.46 0.78 -1.86
C GLY A 34 -8.86 0.24 -0.58
N ILE A 35 -7.55 0.04 -0.56
CA ILE A 35 -6.85 -0.52 0.59
C ILE A 35 -5.79 0.41 1.14
N SER A 36 -5.69 0.49 2.47
CA SER A 36 -4.70 1.32 3.15
C SER A 36 -3.29 0.80 2.95
N VAL A 37 -2.39 1.71 2.59
CA VAL A 37 -0.96 1.49 2.41
C VAL A 37 -0.17 2.63 3.06
N GLN A 38 1.13 2.42 3.24
CA GLN A 38 2.09 3.48 3.53
C GLN A 38 2.84 3.79 2.23
N CYS A 39 2.95 5.07 1.87
CA CYS A 39 3.54 5.45 0.60
C CYS A 39 4.31 6.77 0.70
N GLU A 40 5.58 6.76 0.32
CA GLU A 40 6.38 7.97 0.23
C GLU A 40 7.57 7.80 -0.73
N VAL A 41 7.98 8.90 -1.36
CA VAL A 41 9.21 8.95 -2.16
C VAL A 41 10.43 9.25 -1.29
N GLY A 42 11.54 8.59 -1.57
CA GLY A 42 12.83 8.85 -0.88
C GLY A 42 12.95 8.31 0.55
N LEU A 43 11.92 7.64 1.08
CA LEU A 43 11.99 6.96 2.37
C LEU A 43 12.36 5.48 2.24
N SER A 44 13.00 4.98 3.29
CA SER A 44 13.31 3.56 3.44
C SER A 44 12.07 2.74 3.82
N ILE A 45 12.14 1.42 3.59
CA ILE A 45 11.09 0.48 4.04
C ILE A 45 10.97 0.56 5.57
N GLU A 46 12.10 0.63 6.28
CA GLU A 46 12.20 0.73 7.75
C GLU A 46 11.39 1.91 8.30
N GLU A 47 11.40 3.04 7.61
CA GLU A 47 10.63 4.22 8.00
C GLU A 47 9.13 4.04 7.74
N LEU A 48 8.76 3.49 6.58
CA LEU A 48 7.37 3.28 6.20
C LEU A 48 6.67 2.23 7.08
N VAL A 49 7.40 1.25 7.62
CA VAL A 49 6.82 0.17 8.43
C VAL A 49 6.63 0.52 9.91
N LYS A 50 7.09 1.68 10.38
CA LYS A 50 7.01 2.08 11.80
C LYS A 50 5.60 2.01 12.37
N VAL A 51 4.60 2.37 11.57
CA VAL A 51 3.18 2.39 11.97
C VAL A 51 2.43 1.09 11.67
N ILE A 52 3.09 0.11 11.03
CA ILE A 52 2.49 -1.16 10.63
C ILE A 52 2.64 -2.18 11.77
N PRO A 53 1.55 -2.72 12.35
CA PRO A 53 1.66 -3.68 13.46
C PRO A 53 2.02 -5.11 13.02
N HIS A 54 1.85 -5.43 11.74
CA HIS A 54 2.04 -6.78 11.19
C HIS A 54 3.53 -7.15 11.06
N GLY A 55 3.85 -8.44 11.21
CA GLY A 55 5.21 -8.97 11.06
C GLY A 55 5.64 -9.31 9.64
N GLN A 56 4.75 -9.16 8.66
CA GLN A 56 5.00 -9.36 7.23
C GLN A 56 4.54 -8.12 6.47
N ILE A 57 5.22 -7.81 5.38
CA ILE A 57 4.90 -6.68 4.51
C ILE A 57 5.01 -7.07 3.03
N GLY A 58 4.17 -6.48 2.21
CA GLY A 58 4.32 -6.42 0.76
C GLY A 58 4.85 -5.05 0.37
N VAL A 59 5.71 -5.02 -0.65
CA VAL A 59 6.36 -3.81 -1.14
C VAL A 59 6.20 -3.76 -2.65
N THR A 60 5.76 -2.63 -3.16
CA THR A 60 5.70 -2.31 -4.59
C THR A 60 6.02 -0.82 -4.78
N THR A 61 5.77 -0.27 -5.97
CA THR A 61 5.86 1.16 -6.22
C THR A 61 4.56 1.70 -6.80
N VAL A 62 4.38 3.02 -6.73
CA VAL A 62 3.24 3.69 -7.34
C VAL A 62 3.20 3.44 -8.85
N GLY A 63 4.36 3.42 -9.50
CA GLY A 63 4.48 3.14 -10.94
C GLY A 63 3.97 1.74 -11.31
N GLU A 64 4.29 0.70 -10.52
CA GLU A 64 3.79 -0.65 -10.78
C GLU A 64 2.28 -0.76 -10.55
N VAL A 65 1.74 -0.09 -9.52
CA VAL A 65 0.29 0.01 -9.30
C VAL A 65 -0.40 0.65 -10.51
N ARG A 66 0.16 1.75 -11.04
CA ARG A 66 -0.40 2.45 -12.21
C ARG A 66 -0.29 1.64 -13.49
N LYS A 67 0.80 0.90 -13.69
CA LYS A 67 0.95 -0.05 -14.81
C LYS A 67 -0.11 -1.14 -14.78
N ALA A 68 -0.53 -1.58 -13.59
CA ALA A 68 -1.62 -2.53 -13.42
C ALA A 68 -3.02 -1.90 -13.63
N GLY A 69 -3.13 -0.58 -13.81
CA GLY A 69 -4.40 0.13 -14.01
C GLY A 69 -4.98 0.79 -12.75
N GLY A 70 -4.26 0.74 -11.63
CA GLY A 70 -4.66 1.37 -10.37
C GLY A 70 -4.07 2.76 -10.16
N ASP A 71 -4.27 3.31 -8.96
CA ASP A 71 -3.53 4.49 -8.49
C ASP A 71 -3.32 4.44 -6.97
N VAL A 72 -2.42 5.29 -6.49
CA VAL A 72 -2.20 5.51 -5.06
C VAL A 72 -2.47 6.98 -4.74
N ILE A 73 -3.50 7.21 -3.93
CA ILE A 73 -3.97 8.55 -3.59
C ILE A 73 -3.61 8.84 -2.13
N ARG A 74 -3.01 10.01 -1.88
CA ARG A 74 -2.70 10.45 -0.51
C ARG A 74 -4.01 10.68 0.27
N THR A 75 -4.15 10.01 1.39
CA THR A 75 -5.35 10.07 2.25
C THR A 75 -4.93 10.21 3.72
N SER A 76 -5.75 10.84 4.55
CA SER A 76 -5.43 11.05 5.97
C SER A 76 -5.26 9.74 6.74
N GLY A 77 -4.30 9.68 7.66
CA GLY A 77 -4.10 8.51 8.50
C GLY A 77 -2.82 8.60 9.32
N ARG A 78 -2.37 7.48 9.87
CA ARG A 78 -1.10 7.41 10.62
C ARG A 78 0.07 7.23 9.66
N GLY A 79 1.18 7.93 9.93
CA GLY A 79 2.39 7.86 9.12
C GLY A 79 2.19 8.47 7.73
N TYR A 80 2.75 7.82 6.72
CA TYR A 80 2.65 8.20 5.31
C TYR A 80 1.46 7.51 4.66
N HIS A 81 0.29 7.64 5.28
CA HIS A 81 -0.91 6.94 4.85
C HIS A 81 -1.35 7.34 3.43
N ALA A 82 -1.73 6.34 2.64
CA ALA A 82 -2.34 6.49 1.34
C ALA A 82 -3.32 5.35 1.08
N THR A 83 -4.13 5.48 0.04
CA THR A 83 -5.07 4.46 -0.40
C THR A 83 -4.71 4.00 -1.80
N LEU A 84 -4.42 2.71 -1.95
CA LEU A 84 -4.30 2.04 -3.26
C LEU A 84 -5.72 1.72 -3.75
N THR A 85 -6.07 2.21 -4.94
CA THR A 85 -7.41 2.10 -5.53
C THR A 85 -7.37 1.63 -6.98
N GLY A 86 -8.53 1.25 -7.52
CA GLY A 86 -8.70 0.92 -8.94
C GLY A 86 -8.32 -0.51 -9.34
N LEU A 87 -7.91 -1.36 -8.39
CA LEU A 87 -7.52 -2.75 -8.64
C LEU A 87 -8.37 -3.73 -7.83
N THR A 88 -8.49 -4.96 -8.34
CA THR A 88 -9.08 -6.10 -7.64
C THR A 88 -8.18 -6.62 -6.52
N SER A 89 -8.74 -7.45 -5.63
CA SER A 89 -7.97 -8.11 -4.57
C SER A 89 -6.80 -8.96 -5.10
N GLU A 90 -7.01 -9.63 -6.23
CA GLU A 90 -6.08 -10.51 -6.89
C GLU A 90 -4.92 -9.71 -7.51
N GLU A 91 -5.21 -8.63 -8.20
CA GLU A 91 -4.19 -7.74 -8.78
C GLU A 91 -3.33 -7.10 -7.70
N ILE A 92 -3.95 -6.61 -6.61
CA ILE A 92 -3.24 -6.05 -5.46
C ILE A 92 -2.38 -7.13 -4.79
N SER A 93 -2.91 -8.34 -4.62
CA SER A 93 -2.16 -9.45 -4.03
C SER A 93 -0.93 -9.80 -4.87
N ASN A 94 -1.07 -9.87 -6.20
CA ASN A 94 0.05 -10.13 -7.11
C ASN A 94 1.15 -9.04 -7.03
N LEU A 95 0.77 -7.79 -6.81
CA LEU A 95 1.73 -6.68 -6.65
C LEU A 95 2.45 -6.70 -5.29
N LEU A 96 1.81 -7.24 -4.25
CA LEU A 96 2.27 -7.18 -2.86
C LEU A 96 2.76 -8.53 -2.32
N THR A 97 2.86 -9.54 -3.19
CA THR A 97 3.38 -10.87 -2.88
C THR A 97 4.51 -11.25 -3.84
N PRO A 98 5.51 -12.05 -3.39
CA PRO A 98 5.65 -12.58 -2.04
C PRO A 98 5.94 -11.50 -0.99
N THR A 99 5.43 -11.69 0.23
CA THR A 99 5.73 -10.79 1.35
C THR A 99 7.12 -11.07 1.91
N ILE A 100 7.72 -10.05 2.51
CA ILE A 100 8.97 -10.17 3.28
C ILE A 100 8.72 -9.96 4.77
N PRO A 101 9.59 -10.49 5.65
CA PRO A 101 9.57 -10.14 7.06
C PRO A 101 9.69 -8.63 7.25
N LYS A 102 8.84 -8.06 8.10
CA LYS A 102 8.93 -6.65 8.49
C LYS A 102 10.31 -6.43 9.14
N PRO A 103 11.13 -5.46 8.65
CA PRO A 103 12.38 -5.09 9.31
C PRO A 103 12.13 -4.72 10.77
N LYS A 104 13.02 -5.18 11.65
CA LYS A 104 13.02 -4.73 13.05
C LYS A 104 13.82 -3.42 13.14
N PRO A 105 13.46 -2.51 14.06
CA PRO A 105 14.32 -1.41 14.43
C PRO A 105 15.68 -1.89 14.92
#